data_AF-A0A0F9VL69-F1
#
_entry.id   AF-A0A0F9VL69-F1
#
_cell.length_a   1.000
_cell.length_b   1.000
_cell.length_c   1.000
_cell.angle_alpha   90.00
_cell.angle_beta   90.00
_cell.angle_gamma   90.00
#
_symmetry.space_group_name_H-M   'P 1'
#
loop_
_entity.id
_entity.type
_entity.pdbx_description
1 polymer ?
#
loop_
_entity_poly.entity_id
_entity_poly.type
_entity_poly.pdbx_seq_one_letter_code
_entity_poly.pdbx_strand_id
1 'polypeptide(L)'
;SGLGRLLNSALAGFDPDSISGTNPVTGWLNRKYGGPAYDLDTVVGTDANLSTLDSGVALLPGAAGDNLSTPSAPANRITGDIDIRTLVALFDYTPAANNTLIAKAQDTNNRSYWLEVGNTAALKLVHSPDGTSGNQIVTSSTIATGIAAGTVIWFRATMDVDDGAGNHVVIFYTSTDDVADSADVTTWTQLGATVTIVGTTSIYDSASPVEIGGLFLGSIQVSAGKVYRAQIFNGIDGTLVVDFNPSDADAGVAIDTDTWTSSTTGEVWTVNGDAFVNNTGHTGIYSRGSVGLETTSGQLINSPVTVYAVFKPTLAAPGANQVLFDARLNAGNRIVVRTNDANSDKYSIFQGGTTLEMSPAYDNELRVITSQFNGDATTKLTVSDVGSVTGDAGSGNWDFGSVLIKLDGTLTFPGLFLELLVFDSAHNSGEISRIQNFLAAKYST
;
A
#
# COMPACT_ATOMS: atom_id res chain seq x y z
N SER A 1 18.07 4.58 -29.01
CA SER A 1 17.94 3.30 -29.74
C SER A 1 18.61 2.12 -29.02
N GLY A 2 19.77 2.27 -28.38
CA GLY A 2 20.49 1.14 -27.80
C GLY A 2 19.89 0.50 -26.54
N LEU A 3 19.06 1.21 -25.77
CA LEU A 3 18.48 0.65 -24.52
C LEU A 3 17.30 -0.28 -24.81
N GLY A 4 16.40 0.10 -25.72
CA GLY A 4 15.32 -0.79 -26.15
C GLY A 4 15.84 -2.11 -26.72
N ARG A 5 17.01 -2.10 -27.36
CA ARG A 5 17.67 -3.35 -27.80
C ARG A 5 18.12 -4.24 -26.64
N LEU A 6 18.61 -3.66 -25.54
CA LEU A 6 18.97 -4.40 -24.32
C LEU A 6 17.73 -4.96 -23.65
N LEU A 7 16.66 -4.17 -23.47
CA LEU A 7 15.43 -4.67 -22.86
C LEU A 7 14.80 -5.82 -23.68
N ASN A 8 14.89 -5.76 -25.01
CA ASN A 8 14.43 -6.85 -25.88
C ASN A 8 15.26 -8.14 -25.77
N SER A 9 16.45 -8.11 -25.17
CA SER A 9 17.24 -9.30 -24.86
C SER A 9 17.04 -9.80 -23.43
N ALA A 10 16.14 -9.20 -22.65
CA ALA A 10 15.75 -9.78 -21.37
C ALA A 10 15.09 -11.14 -21.60
N LEU A 11 15.35 -12.11 -20.74
CA LEU A 11 14.64 -13.39 -20.73
C LEU A 11 13.24 -13.23 -20.13
N ALA A 12 13.12 -12.45 -19.05
CA ALA A 12 11.85 -12.11 -18.43
C ALA A 12 11.85 -10.64 -18.02
N GLY A 13 10.68 -10.00 -18.13
CA GLY A 13 10.49 -8.62 -17.75
C GLY A 13 9.08 -8.42 -17.22
N PHE A 14 8.98 -7.87 -16.02
CA PHE A 14 7.72 -7.64 -15.33
C PHE A 14 7.65 -6.20 -14.88
N ASP A 15 6.54 -5.54 -15.17
CA ASP A 15 6.30 -4.14 -14.87
C ASP A 15 4.81 -3.92 -14.53
N PRO A 16 4.37 -2.69 -14.20
CA PRO A 16 2.99 -2.44 -13.78
C PRO A 16 1.94 -2.94 -14.79
N ASP A 17 2.23 -2.86 -16.09
CA ASP A 17 1.31 -3.24 -17.17
C ASP A 17 1.11 -4.76 -17.29
N SER A 18 1.98 -5.56 -16.64
CA SER A 18 1.96 -7.01 -16.74
C SER A 18 1.34 -7.70 -15.53
N ILE A 19 0.84 -6.92 -14.57
CA ILE A 19 0.09 -7.40 -13.40
C ILE A 19 -1.25 -8.03 -13.84
N SER A 20 -1.60 -9.17 -13.24
CA SER A 20 -2.90 -9.81 -13.42
C SER A 20 -3.71 -9.77 -12.12
N GLY A 21 -4.98 -9.34 -12.22
CA GLY A 21 -5.86 -9.13 -11.08
C GLY A 21 -5.78 -7.73 -10.47
N THR A 22 -6.64 -7.44 -9.50
CA THR A 22 -6.76 -6.11 -8.87
C THR A 22 -6.59 -6.17 -7.36
N ASN A 23 -7.22 -7.14 -6.69
CA ASN A 23 -6.94 -7.51 -5.31
C ASN A 23 -7.76 -8.75 -4.88
N PRO A 24 -7.12 -9.85 -4.45
CA PRO A 24 -5.69 -10.10 -4.47
C PRO A 24 -5.12 -10.13 -5.90
N VAL A 25 -3.82 -9.95 -6.03
CA VAL A 25 -3.10 -10.17 -7.30
C VAL A 25 -3.19 -11.65 -7.64
N THR A 26 -3.58 -12.00 -8.86
CA THR A 26 -3.62 -13.41 -9.29
C THR A 26 -2.29 -13.88 -9.88
N GLY A 27 -1.42 -12.94 -10.26
CA GLY A 27 -0.11 -13.24 -10.84
C GLY A 27 0.55 -12.02 -11.48
N TRP A 28 1.83 -12.13 -11.82
CA TRP A 28 2.58 -11.16 -12.60
C TRP A 28 3.09 -11.83 -13.87
N LEU A 29 2.48 -11.50 -15.00
CA LEU A 29 2.82 -12.10 -16.29
C LEU A 29 4.09 -11.44 -16.81
N ASN A 30 4.95 -12.18 -17.51
CA ASN A 30 6.09 -11.55 -18.17
C ASN A 30 5.66 -10.93 -19.51
N ARG A 31 6.38 -9.91 -19.97
CA ARG A 31 6.15 -9.19 -21.24
C ARG A 31 6.43 -9.98 -22.53
N LYS A 32 6.38 -11.32 -22.48
CA LYS A 32 6.52 -12.29 -23.59
C LYS A 32 7.95 -12.49 -24.13
N TYR A 33 8.99 -12.22 -23.34
CA TYR A 33 10.36 -12.44 -23.81
C TYR A 33 10.80 -13.91 -23.71
N GLY A 34 10.47 -14.59 -22.61
CA GLY A 34 10.77 -16.02 -22.38
C GLY A 34 9.54 -16.93 -22.50
N GLY A 35 8.36 -16.36 -22.75
CA GLY A 35 7.08 -17.08 -22.78
C GLY A 35 6.51 -17.42 -21.37
N PRO A 36 5.35 -18.10 -21.30
CA PRO A 36 4.59 -18.26 -20.06
C PRO A 36 5.29 -19.04 -18.94
N ALA A 37 6.36 -19.77 -19.26
CA ALA A 37 7.11 -20.54 -18.27
C ALA A 37 7.87 -19.65 -17.27
N TYR A 38 8.02 -18.36 -17.60
CA TYR A 38 8.60 -17.34 -16.71
C TYR A 38 7.53 -16.42 -16.12
N ASP A 39 6.24 -16.76 -16.20
CA ASP A 39 5.21 -15.95 -15.54
C ASP A 39 5.19 -16.27 -14.04
N LEU A 40 5.11 -15.23 -13.20
CA LEU A 40 4.97 -15.35 -11.74
C LEU A 40 3.47 -15.40 -11.39
N ASP A 41 2.80 -16.46 -11.85
CA ASP A 41 1.35 -16.60 -11.89
C ASP A 41 0.75 -17.46 -10.76
N THR A 42 1.58 -17.87 -9.80
CA THR A 42 1.14 -18.60 -8.61
C THR A 42 1.34 -17.74 -7.37
N VAL A 43 0.27 -17.45 -6.65
CA VAL A 43 0.36 -16.85 -5.31
C VAL A 43 0.69 -17.92 -4.29
N VAL A 44 1.69 -17.66 -3.45
CA VAL A 44 2.11 -18.57 -2.39
C VAL A 44 2.00 -17.86 -1.05
N GLY A 45 1.35 -18.50 -0.08
CA GLY A 45 1.12 -17.95 1.26
C GLY A 45 -0.32 -17.48 1.44
N THR A 46 -0.49 -16.31 2.06
CA THR A 46 -1.81 -15.73 2.35
C THR A 46 -2.17 -14.70 1.28
N ASP A 47 -2.97 -15.08 0.28
CA ASP A 47 -3.30 -14.24 -0.89
C ASP A 47 -3.80 -12.84 -0.52
N ALA A 48 -4.56 -12.71 0.57
CA ALA A 48 -5.07 -11.43 1.07
C ALA A 48 -3.96 -10.41 1.43
N ASN A 49 -2.72 -10.86 1.56
CA ASN A 49 -1.57 -10.00 1.85
C ASN A 49 -0.88 -9.46 0.59
N LEU A 50 -1.30 -9.90 -0.61
CA LEU A 50 -0.70 -9.51 -1.90
C LEU A 50 -1.71 -8.72 -2.74
N SER A 51 -1.44 -7.42 -2.90
CA SER A 51 -2.36 -6.52 -3.58
C SER A 51 -1.63 -5.73 -4.66
N THR A 52 -2.35 -5.37 -5.73
CA THR A 52 -1.88 -4.25 -6.57
C THR A 52 -2.01 -3.00 -5.73
N LEU A 53 -1.12 -2.04 -5.92
CA LEU A 53 -1.23 -0.74 -5.28
C LEU A 53 -0.86 0.33 -6.30
N ASP A 54 -1.86 1.07 -6.75
CA ASP A 54 -1.69 2.18 -7.70
C ASP A 54 -0.96 3.35 -7.04
N SER A 55 -0.37 4.23 -7.85
CA SER A 55 0.16 5.50 -7.34
C SER A 55 -0.98 6.43 -6.91
N GLY A 56 -0.72 7.30 -5.94
CA GLY A 56 -1.73 8.18 -5.37
C GLY A 56 -2.70 7.44 -4.44
N VAL A 57 -2.30 6.29 -3.90
CA VAL A 57 -3.16 5.43 -3.06
C VAL A 57 -2.46 5.07 -1.77
N ALA A 58 -3.22 5.12 -0.66
CA ALA A 58 -2.80 4.57 0.61
C ALA A 58 -3.42 3.19 0.84
N LEU A 59 -2.66 2.29 1.45
CA LEU A 59 -3.06 0.95 1.83
C LEU A 59 -3.15 0.86 3.36
N LEU A 60 -4.28 0.35 3.84
CA LEU A 60 -4.50 0.00 5.24
C LEU A 60 -4.44 -1.54 5.38
N PRO A 61 -3.47 -2.09 6.14
CA PRO A 61 -3.34 -3.51 6.33
C PRO A 61 -4.48 -4.16 7.12
N GLY A 62 -5.11 -3.42 8.02
CA GLY A 62 -6.21 -3.90 8.85
C GLY A 62 -5.74 -4.57 10.15
N ALA A 63 -4.55 -4.23 10.64
CA ALA A 63 -4.11 -4.55 11.98
C ALA A 63 -4.23 -3.33 12.92
N ALA A 64 -4.23 -3.59 14.23
CA ALA A 64 -4.27 -2.53 15.23
C ALA A 64 -2.97 -1.69 15.18
N GLY A 65 -3.13 -0.37 15.15
CA GLY A 65 -2.04 0.59 14.97
C GLY A 65 -1.87 1.08 13.53
N ASP A 66 -2.51 0.42 12.56
CA ASP A 66 -2.49 0.84 11.15
C ASP A 66 -3.52 1.94 10.92
N ASN A 67 -3.06 3.18 10.85
CA ASN A 67 -3.92 4.30 10.47
C ASN A 67 -3.12 5.41 9.80
N LEU A 68 -3.86 6.33 9.19
CA LEU A 68 -3.31 7.59 8.72
C LEU A 68 -3.91 8.68 9.60
N SER A 69 -3.12 9.64 10.07
CA SER A 69 -3.64 10.64 10.99
C SER A 69 -3.11 12.03 10.72
N THR A 70 -3.88 13.03 11.14
CA THR A 70 -3.47 14.43 11.14
C THR A 70 -3.84 15.10 12.46
N PRO A 71 -3.00 16.01 13.00
CA PRO A 71 -3.27 16.66 14.27
C PRO A 71 -4.60 17.43 14.31
N SER A 72 -5.14 17.62 15.52
CA SER A 72 -6.25 18.55 15.67
C SER A 72 -5.81 19.99 15.43
N ALA A 73 -6.61 20.72 14.64
CA ALA A 73 -6.45 22.15 14.41
C ALA A 73 -7.81 22.85 14.57
N PRO A 74 -7.86 24.17 14.81
CA PRO A 74 -9.12 24.93 14.85
C PRO A 74 -10.01 24.71 13.63
N ALA A 75 -9.42 24.51 12.43
CA ALA A 75 -10.16 24.28 11.21
C ALA A 75 -10.95 22.95 11.21
N ASN A 76 -10.43 21.90 11.83
CA ASN A 76 -11.03 20.56 11.84
C ASN A 76 -11.84 20.23 13.11
N ARG A 77 -12.16 21.25 13.91
CA ARG A 77 -12.97 21.16 15.14
C ARG A 77 -14.40 21.62 14.87
N ILE A 78 -15.12 20.80 14.12
CA ILE A 78 -16.49 21.09 13.68
C ILE A 78 -17.46 20.81 14.84
N THR A 79 -18.35 21.76 15.13
CA THR A 79 -19.33 21.66 16.23
C THR A 79 -20.79 21.66 15.79
N GLY A 80 -21.06 21.96 14.51
CA GLY A 80 -22.38 22.00 13.89
C GLY A 80 -22.45 21.08 12.68
N ASP A 81 -23.10 21.57 11.61
CA ASP A 81 -23.27 20.82 10.37
C ASP A 81 -21.94 20.32 9.80
N ILE A 82 -21.96 19.11 9.25
CA ILE A 82 -20.75 18.43 8.76
C ILE A 82 -21.05 17.60 7.51
N ASP A 83 -20.07 17.52 6.62
CA ASP A 83 -20.08 16.68 5.45
C ASP A 83 -18.74 15.95 5.34
N ILE A 84 -18.81 14.62 5.40
CA ILE A 84 -17.66 13.73 5.42
C ILE A 84 -17.70 12.88 4.16
N ARG A 85 -16.59 12.81 3.42
CA ARG A 85 -16.48 12.07 2.15
C ARG A 85 -15.25 11.19 2.14
N THR A 86 -15.34 9.96 1.66
CA THR A 86 -14.18 9.06 1.54
C THR A 86 -14.25 8.26 0.24
N LEU A 87 -13.17 8.25 -0.54
CA LEU A 87 -12.99 7.36 -1.69
C LEU A 87 -12.13 6.18 -1.29
N VAL A 88 -12.72 4.99 -1.28
CA VAL A 88 -12.07 3.77 -0.77
C VAL A 88 -12.36 2.58 -1.66
N ALA A 89 -11.47 1.59 -1.61
CA ALA A 89 -11.72 0.22 -2.03
C ALA A 89 -11.40 -0.70 -0.84
N LEU A 90 -12.40 -0.95 0.01
CA LEU A 90 -12.25 -1.85 1.15
C LEU A 90 -12.12 -3.30 0.68
N PHE A 91 -11.31 -4.08 1.39
CA PHE A 91 -11.17 -5.52 1.10
C PHE A 91 -12.43 -6.30 1.48
N ASP A 92 -13.23 -5.74 2.38
CA ASP A 92 -14.52 -6.28 2.78
C ASP A 92 -15.48 -5.12 3.14
N TYR A 93 -16.60 -5.03 2.41
CA TYR A 93 -17.71 -4.10 2.70
C TYR A 93 -18.81 -4.74 3.55
N THR A 94 -18.65 -6.02 3.91
CA THR A 94 -19.54 -6.81 4.76
C THR A 94 -18.83 -7.30 6.03
N PRO A 95 -18.12 -6.40 6.76
CA PRO A 95 -17.18 -6.82 7.79
C PRO A 95 -17.89 -7.46 9.00
N ALA A 96 -17.22 -8.41 9.66
CA ALA A 96 -17.73 -9.06 10.87
C ALA A 96 -17.77 -8.10 12.08
N ALA A 97 -16.98 -7.03 12.05
CA ALA A 97 -16.96 -5.92 12.99
C ALA A 97 -17.08 -4.59 12.22
N ASN A 98 -17.28 -3.47 12.89
CA ASN A 98 -17.32 -2.18 12.18
C ASN A 98 -15.90 -1.80 11.69
N ASN A 99 -15.83 -1.24 10.49
CA ASN A 99 -14.61 -0.75 9.85
C ASN A 99 -14.68 0.77 9.73
N THR A 100 -13.83 1.49 10.47
CA THR A 100 -13.80 2.95 10.47
C THR A 100 -13.13 3.49 9.23
N LEU A 101 -13.84 4.36 8.50
CA LEU A 101 -13.33 5.04 7.31
C LEU A 101 -12.53 6.26 7.72
N ILE A 102 -13.13 7.14 8.53
CA ILE A 102 -12.51 8.35 9.06
C ILE A 102 -13.13 8.67 10.43
N ALA A 103 -12.33 9.12 11.38
CA ALA A 103 -12.73 9.41 12.75
C ALA A 103 -12.03 10.65 13.31
N LYS A 104 -12.69 11.25 14.30
CA LYS A 104 -12.12 12.22 15.24
C LYS A 104 -12.56 11.83 16.64
N ALA A 105 -11.93 10.79 17.18
CA ALA A 105 -12.21 10.28 18.52
C ALA A 105 -10.98 9.52 19.04
N GLN A 106 -10.52 9.82 20.25
CA GLN A 106 -9.30 9.22 20.81
C GLN A 106 -9.57 8.17 21.89
N ASP A 107 -10.65 8.33 22.66
CA ASP A 107 -11.01 7.40 23.73
C ASP A 107 -12.50 7.53 24.09
N THR A 108 -12.93 6.88 25.17
CA THR A 108 -14.32 6.84 25.60
C THR A 108 -14.89 8.18 26.09
N ASN A 109 -14.05 9.17 26.40
CA ASN A 109 -14.40 10.50 26.89
C ASN A 109 -13.86 11.63 26.00
N ASN A 110 -13.35 11.30 24.82
CA ASN A 110 -12.85 12.26 23.84
C ASN A 110 -13.30 11.84 22.44
N ARG A 111 -14.62 11.89 22.20
CA ARG A 111 -15.27 11.51 20.93
C ARG A 111 -15.94 12.71 20.28
N SER A 112 -15.60 13.00 19.02
CA SER A 112 -16.33 14.00 18.23
C SER A 112 -17.30 13.29 17.29
N TYR A 113 -16.76 12.61 16.29
CA TYR A 113 -17.52 11.86 15.30
C TYR A 113 -16.66 10.79 14.62
N TRP A 114 -17.29 9.87 13.91
CA TRP A 114 -16.65 9.01 12.92
C TRP A 114 -17.65 8.45 11.92
N LEU A 115 -17.17 8.18 10.72
CA LEU A 115 -17.88 7.50 9.64
C LEU A 115 -17.30 6.08 9.48
N GLU A 116 -18.15 5.07 9.46
CA GLU A 116 -17.75 3.66 9.41
C GLU A 116 -18.66 2.83 8.51
N VAL A 117 -18.14 1.74 7.95
CA VAL A 117 -18.96 0.64 7.42
C VAL A 117 -19.25 -0.30 8.58
N GLY A 118 -20.52 -0.39 8.97
CA GLY A 118 -20.94 -1.23 10.08
C GLY A 118 -21.00 -2.72 9.74
N ASN A 119 -21.05 -3.55 10.78
CA ASN A 119 -21.17 -5.02 10.66
C ASN A 119 -22.46 -5.55 9.98
N THR A 120 -23.40 -4.67 9.64
CA THR A 120 -24.59 -4.97 8.83
C THR A 120 -24.43 -4.49 7.39
N ALA A 121 -23.21 -4.17 6.96
CA ALA A 121 -22.87 -3.55 5.68
C ALA A 121 -23.59 -2.21 5.42
N ALA A 122 -24.13 -1.57 6.45
CA ALA A 122 -24.71 -0.23 6.37
C ALA A 122 -23.64 0.83 6.68
N LEU A 123 -23.73 1.99 6.05
CA LEU A 123 -22.89 3.13 6.40
C LEU A 123 -23.40 3.74 7.71
N LYS A 124 -22.51 4.08 8.63
CA LYS A 124 -22.87 4.66 9.94
C LYS A 124 -22.10 5.93 10.22
N LEU A 125 -22.82 6.97 10.61
CA LEU A 125 -22.25 8.16 11.23
C LEU A 125 -22.52 8.07 12.73
N VAL A 126 -21.46 8.14 13.52
CA VAL A 126 -21.57 8.27 14.97
C VAL A 126 -21.03 9.63 15.37
N HIS A 127 -21.72 10.32 16.26
CA HIS A 127 -21.25 11.58 16.83
C HIS A 127 -21.57 11.65 18.32
N SER A 128 -20.83 12.49 19.05
CA SER A 128 -21.10 12.77 20.47
C SER A 128 -21.25 14.28 20.68
N PRO A 129 -22.36 14.74 21.28
CA PRO A 129 -22.54 16.14 21.63
C PRO A 129 -21.65 16.61 22.79
N ASP A 130 -21.20 15.69 23.66
CA ASP A 130 -20.50 16.03 24.92
C ASP A 130 -19.14 15.33 25.10
N GLY A 131 -18.69 14.59 24.09
CA GLY A 131 -17.40 13.89 24.12
C GLY A 131 -17.47 12.49 24.70
N THR A 132 -18.60 12.09 25.30
CA THR A 132 -18.72 10.84 26.03
C THR A 132 -19.32 9.71 25.18
N SER A 133 -18.96 8.48 25.53
CA SER A 133 -19.56 7.27 24.95
C SER A 133 -21.03 7.08 25.34
N GLY A 134 -21.48 7.65 26.47
CA GLY A 134 -22.83 7.42 27.00
C GLY A 134 -23.92 8.23 26.29
N ASN A 135 -23.54 9.37 25.72
CA ASN A 135 -24.44 10.27 25.00
C ASN A 135 -24.16 10.31 23.48
N GLN A 136 -23.40 9.34 22.96
CA GLN A 136 -23.17 9.25 21.51
C GLN A 136 -24.48 8.88 20.78
N ILE A 137 -24.67 9.46 19.62
CA ILE A 137 -25.79 9.19 18.72
C ILE A 137 -25.24 8.39 17.54
N VAL A 138 -25.88 7.26 17.25
CA VAL A 138 -25.50 6.37 16.15
C VAL A 138 -26.59 6.42 15.10
N THR A 139 -26.24 6.86 13.90
CA THR A 139 -27.16 6.93 12.76
C THR A 139 -26.65 6.05 11.64
N SER A 140 -27.52 5.24 11.03
CA SER A 140 -27.15 4.29 9.97
C SER A 140 -27.97 4.55 8.71
N SER A 141 -27.41 4.25 7.54
CA SER A 141 -28.18 4.15 6.30
C SER A 141 -29.30 3.11 6.47
N THR A 142 -30.48 3.38 5.91
CA THR A 142 -31.65 2.49 6.09
C THR A 142 -31.56 1.20 5.27
N ILE A 143 -30.52 1.07 4.44
CA ILE A 143 -30.19 -0.12 3.66
C ILE A 143 -28.67 -0.39 3.75
N ALA A 144 -28.28 -1.63 3.48
CA ALA A 144 -26.87 -1.99 3.28
C ALA A 144 -26.35 -1.40 1.96
N THR A 145 -25.03 -1.25 1.86
CA THR A 145 -24.35 -0.67 0.69
C THR A 145 -24.44 -1.57 -0.55
N GLY A 146 -24.42 -2.90 -0.38
CA GLY A 146 -24.47 -3.87 -1.49
C GLY A 146 -23.21 -3.88 -2.36
N ILE A 147 -22.09 -3.33 -1.87
CA ILE A 147 -20.85 -3.16 -2.62
C ILE A 147 -19.99 -4.43 -2.53
N ALA A 148 -19.40 -4.84 -3.65
CA ALA A 148 -18.46 -5.95 -3.68
C ALA A 148 -17.08 -5.53 -3.17
N ALA A 149 -16.38 -6.45 -2.50
CA ALA A 149 -14.99 -6.28 -2.07
C ALA A 149 -14.09 -5.72 -3.19
N GLY A 150 -13.22 -4.78 -2.83
CA GLY A 150 -12.26 -4.15 -3.74
C GLY A 150 -12.85 -3.15 -4.74
N THR A 151 -14.16 -2.92 -4.74
CA THR A 151 -14.79 -1.92 -5.61
C THR A 151 -14.42 -0.52 -5.13
N VAL A 152 -13.86 0.31 -6.01
CA VAL A 152 -13.61 1.74 -5.72
C VAL A 152 -14.95 2.47 -5.65
N ILE A 153 -15.21 3.17 -4.54
CA ILE A 153 -16.46 3.91 -4.34
C ILE A 153 -16.27 5.09 -3.38
N TRP A 154 -17.01 6.15 -3.63
CA TRP A 154 -17.21 7.22 -2.67
C TRP A 154 -18.29 6.87 -1.66
N PHE A 155 -18.02 7.13 -0.40
CA PHE A 155 -19.04 7.31 0.64
C PHE A 155 -19.13 8.77 1.04
N ARG A 156 -20.34 9.22 1.35
CA ARG A 156 -20.58 10.53 1.96
C ARG A 156 -21.64 10.43 3.05
N ALA A 157 -21.44 11.18 4.12
CA ALA A 157 -22.45 11.42 5.15
C ALA A 157 -22.56 12.92 5.41
N THR A 158 -23.77 13.45 5.33
CA THR A 158 -24.08 14.83 5.73
C THR A 158 -24.91 14.80 6.99
N MET A 159 -24.60 15.66 7.96
CA MET A 159 -25.45 15.90 9.11
C MET A 159 -25.77 17.39 9.23
N ASP A 160 -27.07 17.68 9.27
CA ASP A 160 -27.65 18.97 9.66
C ASP A 160 -28.05 18.84 11.13
N VAL A 161 -27.43 19.63 12.02
CA VAL A 161 -27.64 19.50 13.48
C VAL A 161 -28.94 20.15 13.97
N ASP A 162 -29.56 21.00 13.14
CA ASP A 162 -30.85 21.66 13.40
C ASP A 162 -31.55 22.00 12.08
N ASP A 163 -32.52 21.16 11.69
CA ASP A 163 -33.31 21.32 10.47
C ASP A 163 -34.27 22.53 10.49
N GLY A 164 -34.25 23.33 11.56
CA GLY A 164 -35.14 24.46 11.79
C GLY A 164 -36.56 24.06 12.19
N ALA A 165 -36.85 22.76 12.28
CA ALA A 165 -38.12 22.18 12.72
C ALA A 165 -37.97 21.42 14.06
N GLY A 166 -36.82 21.56 14.74
CA GLY A 166 -36.55 20.93 16.03
C GLY A 166 -36.03 19.49 15.92
N ASN A 167 -35.50 19.10 14.77
CA ASN A 167 -34.85 17.81 14.53
C ASN A 167 -33.40 18.02 14.07
N HIS A 168 -32.64 16.93 14.00
CA HIS A 168 -31.42 16.86 13.21
C HIS A 168 -31.59 15.79 12.12
N VAL A 169 -30.87 15.95 11.01
CA VAL A 169 -31.02 15.13 9.82
C VAL A 169 -29.67 14.59 9.36
N VAL A 170 -29.61 13.28 9.11
CA VAL A 170 -28.45 12.62 8.51
C VAL A 170 -28.85 12.00 7.17
N ILE A 171 -28.02 12.21 6.15
CA ILE A 171 -28.19 11.60 4.83
C ILE A 171 -26.88 10.95 4.40
N PHE A 172 -26.99 9.73 3.88
CA PHE A 172 -25.86 8.96 3.38
C PHE A 172 -25.91 8.89 1.86
N TYR A 173 -24.75 8.91 1.21
CA TYR A 173 -24.64 8.85 -0.24
C TYR A 173 -23.49 7.94 -0.67
N THR A 174 -23.58 7.49 -1.91
CA THR A 174 -22.50 6.85 -2.65
C THR A 174 -22.27 7.56 -3.98
N SER A 175 -21.06 7.44 -4.53
CA SER A 175 -20.76 7.87 -5.89
C SER A 175 -19.71 6.96 -6.54
N THR A 176 -19.77 6.86 -7.85
CA THR A 176 -18.78 6.17 -8.69
C THR A 176 -17.95 7.16 -9.51
N ASP A 177 -18.08 8.47 -9.26
CA ASP A 177 -17.25 9.48 -9.92
C ASP A 177 -15.77 9.23 -9.55
N ASP A 178 -14.92 9.12 -10.57
CA ASP A 178 -13.48 9.02 -10.40
C ASP A 178 -12.88 10.42 -10.27
N VAL A 179 -12.25 10.70 -9.13
CA VAL A 179 -11.74 12.02 -8.80
C VAL A 179 -10.47 11.94 -7.96
N ALA A 180 -9.56 11.03 -8.33
CA ALA A 180 -8.21 11.00 -7.78
C ALA A 180 -7.47 12.36 -7.92
N ASP A 181 -7.94 13.26 -8.82
CA ASP A 181 -7.26 14.52 -9.15
C ASP A 181 -8.14 15.79 -9.08
N SER A 182 -9.44 15.70 -8.75
CA SER A 182 -10.30 16.89 -8.53
C SER A 182 -11.07 16.78 -7.21
N ALA A 183 -11.09 17.84 -6.40
CA ALA A 183 -11.76 17.82 -5.09
C ALA A 183 -13.29 17.61 -5.16
N ASP A 184 -13.86 17.66 -6.36
CA ASP A 184 -15.29 17.82 -6.59
C ASP A 184 -15.92 16.57 -7.19
N VAL A 185 -16.66 15.83 -6.35
CA VAL A 185 -17.61 14.81 -6.80
C VAL A 185 -18.88 15.51 -7.30
N THR A 186 -19.27 15.23 -8.53
CA THR A 186 -20.38 15.95 -9.19
C THR A 186 -21.72 15.21 -9.08
N THR A 187 -21.69 13.90 -8.88
CA THR A 187 -22.89 13.07 -8.75
C THR A 187 -22.93 12.33 -7.43
N TRP A 188 -24.05 12.39 -6.71
CA TRP A 188 -24.28 11.65 -5.47
C TRP A 188 -25.60 10.89 -5.55
N THR A 189 -25.55 9.59 -5.27
CA THR A 189 -26.72 8.73 -5.13
C THR A 189 -26.99 8.50 -3.66
N GLN A 190 -28.17 8.92 -3.18
CA GLN A 190 -28.57 8.70 -1.79
C GLN A 190 -28.65 7.19 -1.47
N LEU A 191 -28.06 6.79 -0.35
CA LEU A 191 -28.06 5.41 0.15
C LEU A 191 -29.16 5.24 1.19
N GLY A 192 -30.30 4.71 0.76
CA GLY A 192 -31.48 4.54 1.62
C GLY A 192 -32.30 5.82 1.77
N ALA A 193 -33.09 5.91 2.83
CA ALA A 193 -33.94 7.06 3.12
C ALA A 193 -33.22 8.09 4.00
N THR A 194 -33.70 9.34 3.96
CA THR A 194 -33.29 10.40 4.88
C THR A 194 -33.62 10.00 6.32
N VAL A 195 -32.65 10.16 7.23
CA VAL A 195 -32.83 9.83 8.64
C VAL A 195 -33.05 11.10 9.45
N THR A 196 -34.29 11.35 9.84
CA THR A 196 -34.68 12.49 10.68
C THR A 196 -34.87 12.05 12.12
N ILE A 197 -34.21 12.73 13.05
CA ILE A 197 -34.18 12.36 14.47
C ILE A 197 -34.67 13.56 15.28
N VAL A 198 -35.65 13.33 16.17
CA VAL A 198 -36.24 14.38 17.00
C VAL A 198 -35.22 14.99 17.94
N GLY A 199 -35.24 16.31 18.06
CA GLY A 199 -34.32 17.09 18.87
C GLY A 199 -33.14 17.59 18.04
N THR A 200 -32.67 18.80 18.33
CA THR A 200 -31.42 19.33 17.78
C THR A 200 -30.22 18.68 18.47
N THR A 201 -29.05 18.76 17.84
CA THR A 201 -27.82 18.16 18.36
C THR A 201 -26.62 19.11 18.19
N SER A 202 -25.43 18.64 18.55
CA SER A 202 -24.15 19.31 18.30
C SER A 202 -23.05 18.27 18.20
N ILE A 203 -21.87 18.69 17.76
CA ILE A 203 -20.66 17.87 17.77
C ILE A 203 -19.70 18.43 18.83
N TYR A 204 -19.14 17.54 19.65
CA TYR A 204 -18.17 17.92 20.67
C TYR A 204 -16.85 18.41 20.04
N ASP A 205 -16.37 19.59 20.47
CA ASP A 205 -15.05 20.14 20.10
C ASP A 205 -13.93 19.34 20.76
N SER A 206 -13.57 18.24 20.10
CA SER A 206 -12.49 17.36 20.53
C SER A 206 -11.12 17.84 20.04
N ALA A 207 -10.12 17.72 20.93
CA ALA A 207 -8.71 17.88 20.57
C ALA A 207 -8.08 16.62 19.96
N SER A 208 -8.84 15.53 19.75
CA SER A 208 -8.36 14.31 19.11
C SER A 208 -7.87 14.57 17.68
N PRO A 209 -6.82 13.87 17.22
CA PRO A 209 -6.45 13.89 15.82
C PRO A 209 -7.61 13.39 14.94
N VAL A 210 -7.58 13.76 13.67
CA VAL A 210 -8.37 13.06 12.65
C VAL A 210 -7.58 11.83 12.24
N GLU A 211 -8.23 10.69 12.13
CA GLU A 211 -7.63 9.43 11.72
C GLU A 211 -8.46 8.75 10.64
N ILE A 212 -7.80 8.00 9.76
CA ILE A 212 -8.39 7.21 8.67
C ILE A 212 -7.98 5.76 8.90
N GLY A 213 -8.94 4.86 8.77
CA GLY A 213 -8.68 3.42 8.82
C GLY A 213 -8.78 2.77 10.19
N GLY A 214 -9.11 3.52 11.25
CA GLY A 214 -9.33 2.95 12.58
C GLY A 214 -9.92 3.97 13.54
N LEU A 215 -10.26 3.51 14.75
CA LEU A 215 -10.75 4.33 15.85
C LEU A 215 -9.79 4.22 17.04
N PHE A 216 -9.64 5.31 17.78
CA PHE A 216 -8.78 5.41 18.97
C PHE A 216 -7.32 5.16 18.64
N LEU A 217 -6.79 5.97 17.72
CA LEU A 217 -5.41 5.86 17.22
C LEU A 217 -5.17 4.49 16.55
N GLY A 218 -6.15 4.04 15.76
CA GLY A 218 -6.08 2.77 15.05
C GLY A 218 -6.15 1.53 15.94
N SER A 219 -6.51 1.63 17.21
CA SER A 219 -6.50 0.49 18.14
C SER A 219 -7.71 -0.45 17.99
N ILE A 220 -8.85 0.05 17.51
CA ILE A 220 -10.08 -0.74 17.27
C ILE A 220 -10.77 -0.32 15.97
N GLN A 221 -11.75 -1.13 15.52
CA GLN A 221 -12.53 -0.89 14.30
C GLN A 221 -11.66 -0.66 13.05
N VAL A 222 -10.59 -1.46 12.95
CA VAL A 222 -9.56 -1.32 11.93
C VAL A 222 -10.08 -1.72 10.55
N SER A 223 -9.82 -0.88 9.56
CA SER A 223 -10.20 -1.11 8.17
C SER A 223 -9.04 -1.75 7.41
N ALA A 224 -9.35 -2.74 6.57
CA ALA A 224 -8.45 -3.26 5.56
C ALA A 224 -8.92 -2.79 4.17
N GLY A 225 -8.06 -2.09 3.43
CA GLY A 225 -8.49 -1.48 2.19
C GLY A 225 -7.48 -0.56 1.55
N LYS A 226 -7.86 -0.01 0.41
CA LYS A 226 -7.21 1.14 -0.22
C LYS A 226 -8.00 2.40 0.06
N VAL A 227 -7.30 3.49 0.34
CA VAL A 227 -7.85 4.84 0.51
C VAL A 227 -7.25 5.73 -0.57
N TYR A 228 -8.13 6.31 -1.38
CA TYR A 228 -7.75 7.22 -2.46
C TYR A 228 -7.92 8.68 -2.04
N ARG A 229 -8.92 8.96 -1.20
CA ARG A 229 -9.17 10.31 -0.67
C ARG A 229 -10.06 10.28 0.57
N ALA A 230 -9.88 11.23 1.48
CA ALA A 230 -10.83 11.46 2.57
C ALA A 230 -10.95 12.96 2.88
N GLN A 231 -12.16 13.45 3.02
CA GLN A 231 -12.47 14.87 3.14
C GLN A 231 -13.46 15.13 4.27
N ILE A 232 -13.28 16.27 4.94
CA ILE A 232 -14.24 16.83 5.90
C ILE A 232 -14.50 18.27 5.52
N PHE A 233 -15.77 18.63 5.42
CA PHE A 233 -16.23 19.99 5.20
C PHE A 233 -16.93 20.52 6.46
N ASN A 234 -16.66 21.79 6.77
CA ASN A 234 -17.38 22.55 7.78
C ASN A 234 -18.69 23.07 7.16
N GLY A 235 -19.80 22.42 7.51
CA GLY A 235 -21.10 22.59 6.86
C GLY A 235 -21.34 21.64 5.69
N ILE A 236 -22.62 21.45 5.35
CA ILE A 236 -23.04 20.66 4.18
C ILE A 236 -22.65 21.39 2.91
N ASP A 237 -21.83 20.76 2.07
CA ASP A 237 -21.22 21.41 0.90
C ASP A 237 -20.50 22.73 1.27
N GLY A 238 -19.98 22.79 2.50
CA GLY A 238 -19.37 24.00 3.07
C GLY A 238 -17.89 24.14 2.74
N THR A 239 -17.11 24.62 3.70
CA THR A 239 -15.66 24.83 3.51
C THR A 239 -14.91 23.53 3.75
N LEU A 240 -14.12 23.07 2.77
CA LEU A 240 -13.19 21.94 2.94
C LEU A 240 -12.13 22.29 3.99
N VAL A 241 -12.00 21.49 5.05
CA VAL A 241 -11.09 21.73 6.19
C VAL A 241 -10.10 20.60 6.45
N VAL A 242 -10.31 19.44 5.85
CA VAL A 242 -9.39 18.29 5.85
C VAL A 242 -9.47 17.65 4.48
N ASP A 243 -8.33 17.37 3.85
CA ASP A 243 -8.19 16.72 2.55
C ASP A 243 -6.99 15.77 2.59
N PHE A 244 -7.26 14.53 2.96
CA PHE A 244 -6.33 13.43 2.77
C PHE A 244 -6.24 13.09 1.29
N ASN A 245 -5.10 13.37 0.69
CA ASN A 245 -4.76 12.97 -0.67
C ASN A 245 -3.37 12.31 -0.66
N PRO A 246 -3.25 10.99 -0.89
CA PRO A 246 -1.94 10.33 -0.97
C PRO A 246 -1.07 10.83 -2.13
N SER A 247 -1.66 11.43 -3.16
CA SER A 247 -0.90 12.03 -4.26
C SER A 247 -0.09 13.27 -3.84
N ASP A 248 -0.40 13.86 -2.68
CA ASP A 248 0.39 14.94 -2.08
C ASP A 248 1.65 14.44 -1.35
N ALA A 249 1.78 13.12 -1.12
CA ALA A 249 2.96 12.54 -0.51
C ALA A 249 4.16 12.60 -1.48
N ASP A 250 5.05 13.56 -1.30
CA ASP A 250 6.27 13.80 -2.09
C ASP A 250 6.09 14.38 -3.51
N ALA A 251 5.58 15.61 -3.60
CA ALA A 251 5.77 16.51 -4.75
C ALA A 251 7.23 17.02 -4.94
N GLY A 252 8.24 16.25 -4.50
CA GLY A 252 9.66 16.54 -4.71
C GLY A 252 10.54 16.35 -3.49
N VAL A 253 11.51 15.43 -3.62
CA VAL A 253 12.68 15.20 -2.76
C VAL A 253 12.42 14.38 -1.48
N ALA A 254 12.91 13.13 -1.54
CA ALA A 254 12.98 12.08 -0.52
C ALA A 254 11.76 11.16 -0.44
N ILE A 255 11.83 10.07 -1.20
CA ILE A 255 11.19 8.79 -0.88
C ILE A 255 11.46 8.54 0.61
N ASP A 256 10.42 8.16 1.37
CA ASP A 256 10.38 8.03 2.83
C ASP A 256 9.85 9.23 3.62
N THR A 257 8.72 9.79 3.19
CA THR A 257 7.92 10.61 4.11
C THR A 257 6.78 9.79 4.73
N ASP A 258 7.02 9.32 5.97
CA ASP A 258 5.95 8.95 6.92
C ASP A 258 4.98 10.12 7.16
N THR A 259 5.27 11.32 6.66
CA THR A 259 4.42 12.50 6.81
C THR A 259 4.43 13.43 5.60
N TRP A 260 3.27 13.92 5.15
CA TRP A 260 3.19 14.95 4.10
C TRP A 260 2.15 16.01 4.44
N THR A 261 2.21 17.16 3.77
CA THR A 261 1.24 18.24 3.97
C THR A 261 0.20 18.21 2.85
N SER A 262 -1.08 18.26 3.19
CA SER A 262 -2.15 18.43 2.22
C SER A 262 -1.92 19.71 1.40
N SER A 263 -1.88 19.58 0.08
CA SER A 263 -1.71 20.72 -0.82
C SER A 263 -2.94 21.62 -0.85
N THR A 264 -4.10 21.09 -0.46
CA THR A 264 -5.39 21.78 -0.47
C THR A 264 -5.68 22.49 0.85
N THR A 265 -5.52 21.79 1.98
CA THR A 265 -5.97 22.29 3.31
C THR A 265 -4.84 22.52 4.31
N GLY A 266 -3.61 22.11 3.99
CA GLY A 266 -2.40 22.47 4.73
C GLY A 266 -2.13 21.69 6.02
N GLU A 267 -2.97 20.72 6.38
CA GLU A 267 -2.74 19.81 7.49
C GLU A 267 -1.66 18.77 7.16
N VAL A 268 -0.91 18.33 8.17
CA VAL A 268 0.13 17.31 8.03
C VAL A 268 -0.45 15.94 8.32
N TRP A 269 -0.37 15.05 7.34
CA TRP A 269 -0.70 13.64 7.46
C TRP A 269 0.49 12.84 7.93
N THR A 270 0.23 11.77 8.69
CA THR A 270 1.22 10.83 9.23
C THR A 270 0.75 9.41 8.98
N VAL A 271 1.62 8.55 8.45
CA VAL A 271 1.45 7.10 8.33
C VAL A 271 1.82 6.45 9.67
N ASN A 272 0.98 5.56 10.18
CA ASN A 272 1.23 4.83 11.42
C ASN A 272 1.05 3.32 11.21
N GLY A 273 1.75 2.53 12.02
CA GLY A 273 1.74 1.08 11.91
C GLY A 273 2.34 0.60 10.59
N ASP A 274 1.72 -0.40 10.00
CA ASP A 274 2.12 -0.98 8.72
C ASP A 274 1.35 -0.35 7.53
N ALA A 275 0.61 0.75 7.76
CA ALA A 275 0.00 1.50 6.68
C ALA A 275 1.06 1.95 5.66
N PHE A 276 0.67 2.07 4.40
CA PHE A 276 1.63 2.35 3.33
C PHE A 276 1.05 3.25 2.26
N VAL A 277 1.82 4.22 1.77
CA VAL A 277 1.43 5.11 0.67
C VAL A 277 2.30 4.81 -0.54
N ASN A 278 1.66 4.57 -1.68
CA ASN A 278 2.36 4.56 -2.96
C ASN A 278 2.12 5.88 -3.68
N ASN A 279 3.19 6.67 -3.86
CA ASN A 279 3.18 7.81 -4.77
C ASN A 279 4.35 7.75 -5.78
N THR A 280 4.71 6.55 -6.21
CA THR A 280 5.86 6.34 -7.11
C THR A 280 5.57 6.71 -8.57
N GLY A 281 4.37 7.17 -8.90
CA GLY A 281 3.89 7.39 -10.28
C GLY A 281 3.54 6.09 -11.01
N HIS A 282 3.68 4.93 -10.36
CA HIS A 282 3.47 3.61 -10.96
C HIS A 282 2.69 2.68 -10.04
N THR A 283 1.89 1.79 -10.62
CA THR A 283 1.27 0.68 -9.89
C THR A 283 2.32 -0.37 -9.55
N GLY A 284 2.32 -0.89 -8.33
CA GLY A 284 3.20 -1.97 -7.90
C GLY A 284 2.45 -3.16 -7.34
N ILE A 285 3.19 -4.24 -7.10
CA ILE A 285 2.73 -5.37 -6.29
C ILE A 285 3.22 -5.12 -4.88
N TYR A 286 2.29 -5.00 -3.95
CA TYR A 286 2.59 -4.81 -2.54
C TYR A 286 2.35 -6.10 -1.75
N SER A 287 3.36 -6.54 -0.98
CA SER A 287 3.25 -7.64 -0.03
C SER A 287 3.30 -7.13 1.40
N ARG A 288 2.33 -7.55 2.22
CA ARG A 288 2.32 -7.36 3.69
C ARG A 288 3.14 -8.42 4.44
N GLY A 289 3.84 -9.29 3.70
CA GLY A 289 4.48 -10.48 4.24
C GLY A 289 3.56 -11.68 4.32
N SER A 290 4.14 -12.84 4.64
CA SER A 290 3.50 -14.16 4.57
C SER A 290 2.85 -14.48 3.21
N VAL A 291 3.27 -13.79 2.15
CA VAL A 291 2.86 -14.01 0.76
C VAL A 291 3.98 -13.64 -0.21
N GLY A 292 3.99 -14.29 -1.36
CA GLY A 292 4.80 -13.92 -2.52
C GLY A 292 4.26 -14.55 -3.80
N LEU A 293 5.06 -14.51 -4.86
CA LEU A 293 4.72 -15.05 -6.17
C LEU A 293 5.74 -16.10 -6.61
N GLU A 294 5.26 -17.15 -7.26
CA GLU A 294 6.05 -18.21 -7.87
C GLU A 294 5.61 -18.47 -9.31
N THR A 295 6.47 -19.17 -10.07
CA THR A 295 6.11 -19.67 -11.39
C THR A 295 5.27 -20.94 -11.30
N THR A 296 4.31 -21.14 -12.22
CA THR A 296 3.56 -22.40 -12.31
C THR A 296 4.44 -23.60 -12.64
N SER A 297 5.47 -23.45 -13.50
CA SER A 297 6.45 -24.50 -13.85
C SER A 297 7.91 -24.05 -13.68
N GLY A 298 8.79 -24.89 -13.14
CA GLY A 298 10.20 -24.54 -12.90
C GLY A 298 10.96 -24.36 -14.21
N GLN A 299 11.88 -23.40 -14.25
CA GLN A 299 12.72 -23.08 -15.41
C GLN A 299 14.16 -22.92 -14.95
N LEU A 300 15.05 -23.81 -15.41
CA LEU A 300 16.46 -23.72 -15.08
C LEU A 300 17.16 -22.69 -15.97
N ILE A 301 17.78 -21.69 -15.34
CA ILE A 301 18.68 -20.72 -15.97
C ILE A 301 20.09 -21.00 -15.45
N ASN A 302 21.03 -21.26 -16.36
CA ASN A 302 22.43 -21.49 -15.97
C ASN A 302 23.14 -20.16 -15.74
N SER A 303 24.03 -20.11 -14.75
CA SER A 303 24.92 -18.96 -14.58
C SER A 303 25.83 -18.80 -15.81
N PRO A 304 26.09 -17.56 -16.29
CA PRO A 304 25.81 -16.30 -15.62
C PRO A 304 24.38 -15.75 -15.82
N VAL A 305 23.82 -15.14 -14.77
CA VAL A 305 22.51 -14.46 -14.80
C VAL A 305 22.65 -13.04 -14.25
N THR A 306 22.02 -12.05 -14.89
CA THR A 306 21.92 -10.69 -14.36
C THR A 306 20.47 -10.33 -14.08
N VAL A 307 20.18 -9.90 -12.86
CA VAL A 307 18.82 -9.53 -12.40
C VAL A 307 18.80 -8.09 -11.94
N TYR A 308 17.75 -7.36 -12.31
CA TYR A 308 17.44 -6.02 -11.82
C TYR A 308 16.06 -6.05 -11.16
N ALA A 309 15.96 -5.55 -9.93
CA ALA A 309 14.70 -5.40 -9.22
C ALA A 309 14.54 -3.95 -8.76
N VAL A 310 13.34 -3.40 -8.89
CA VAL A 310 12.95 -2.11 -8.33
C VAL A 310 11.99 -2.37 -7.19
N PHE A 311 12.44 -2.13 -5.97
CA PHE A 311 11.75 -2.57 -4.75
C PHE A 311 11.90 -1.55 -3.62
N LYS A 312 10.80 -1.19 -2.95
CA LYS A 312 10.78 -0.44 -1.69
C LYS A 312 10.34 -1.40 -0.58
N PRO A 313 11.27 -1.83 0.27
CA PRO A 313 10.89 -2.61 1.44
C PRO A 313 10.06 -1.84 2.46
N THR A 314 9.35 -2.55 3.34
CA THR A 314 8.61 -1.95 4.47
C THR A 314 8.95 -2.59 5.82
N LEU A 315 10.19 -3.05 5.99
CA LEU A 315 10.60 -3.72 7.22
C LEU A 315 11.16 -2.72 8.23
N ALA A 316 10.44 -2.48 9.32
CA ALA A 316 10.93 -1.66 10.43
C ALA A 316 12.26 -2.20 11.02
N ALA A 317 12.41 -3.52 11.07
CA ALA A 317 13.66 -4.21 11.37
C ALA A 317 13.71 -5.51 10.57
N PRO A 318 14.62 -5.65 9.59
CA PRO A 318 14.70 -6.90 8.83
C PRO A 318 15.10 -8.06 9.76
N GLY A 319 14.35 -9.16 9.67
CA GLY A 319 14.75 -10.45 10.20
C GLY A 319 15.78 -11.12 9.28
N ALA A 320 16.46 -12.14 9.79
CA ALA A 320 17.40 -12.90 8.97
C ALA A 320 16.67 -13.63 7.84
N ASN A 321 17.24 -13.62 6.63
CA ASN A 321 16.77 -14.37 5.46
C ASN A 321 15.42 -13.98 4.88
N GLN A 322 14.98 -12.75 5.05
CA GLN A 322 13.81 -12.27 4.29
C GLN A 322 14.19 -12.21 2.82
N VAL A 323 13.44 -12.94 2.00
CA VAL A 323 13.83 -13.28 0.63
C VAL A 323 13.11 -12.39 -0.39
N LEU A 324 13.90 -11.63 -1.15
CA LEU A 324 13.39 -10.80 -2.23
C LEU A 324 13.09 -11.67 -3.46
N PHE A 325 14.00 -12.58 -3.79
CA PHE A 325 13.74 -13.67 -4.72
C PHE A 325 14.60 -14.89 -4.39
N ASP A 326 14.00 -16.07 -4.57
CA ASP A 326 14.60 -17.39 -4.36
C ASP A 326 14.52 -18.23 -5.64
N ALA A 327 15.03 -19.45 -5.57
CA ALA A 327 14.72 -20.49 -6.51
C ALA A 327 13.46 -21.24 -6.09
N ARG A 328 12.72 -21.77 -7.05
CA ARG A 328 11.51 -22.55 -6.79
C ARG A 328 11.78 -23.86 -6.03
N LEU A 329 12.90 -24.54 -6.32
CA LEU A 329 13.24 -25.84 -5.72
C LEU A 329 14.65 -25.84 -5.09
N ASN A 330 14.79 -26.66 -4.03
CA ASN A 330 15.97 -26.68 -3.15
C ASN A 330 17.22 -27.42 -3.71
N ALA A 331 17.21 -27.87 -4.97
CA ALA A 331 18.20 -28.79 -5.50
C ALA A 331 19.44 -28.08 -6.08
N GLY A 332 20.34 -27.51 -5.27
CA GLY A 332 21.63 -26.92 -5.71
C GLY A 332 21.55 -25.72 -6.69
N ASN A 333 20.36 -25.47 -7.23
CA ASN A 333 20.00 -24.45 -8.21
C ASN A 333 19.39 -23.24 -7.50
N ARG A 334 19.99 -22.86 -6.37
CA ARG A 334 19.46 -21.87 -5.45
C ARG A 334 20.31 -20.61 -5.49
N ILE A 335 19.82 -19.63 -6.23
CA ILE A 335 20.32 -18.26 -6.26
C ILE A 335 19.30 -17.39 -5.53
N VAL A 336 19.75 -16.62 -4.54
CA VAL A 336 18.87 -15.85 -3.65
C VAL A 336 19.40 -14.45 -3.45
N VAL A 337 18.49 -13.46 -3.44
CA VAL A 337 18.73 -12.16 -2.80
C VAL A 337 17.87 -12.07 -1.55
N ARG A 338 18.52 -11.80 -0.42
CA ARG A 338 17.88 -11.81 0.89
C ARG A 338 18.60 -10.91 1.88
N THR A 339 17.94 -10.62 3.00
CA THR A 339 18.63 -10.15 4.20
C THR A 339 19.52 -11.28 4.75
N ASN A 340 20.69 -10.97 5.29
CA ASN A 340 21.66 -12.01 5.67
C ASN A 340 21.22 -12.84 6.91
N ASP A 341 21.46 -14.15 6.84
CA ASP A 341 21.34 -15.17 7.90
C ASP A 341 21.92 -14.73 9.25
N ALA A 342 23.12 -14.14 9.25
CA ALA A 342 23.89 -13.82 10.45
C ALA A 342 23.82 -12.35 10.86
N ASN A 343 23.41 -11.47 9.94
CA ASN A 343 23.30 -10.05 10.18
C ASN A 343 22.13 -9.49 9.36
N SER A 344 20.96 -9.44 9.97
CA SER A 344 19.71 -9.21 9.25
C SER A 344 19.60 -7.82 8.64
N ASP A 345 20.48 -6.88 9.02
CA ASP A 345 20.57 -5.52 8.50
C ASP A 345 21.37 -5.41 7.18
N LYS A 346 21.63 -6.51 6.45
CA LYS A 346 22.41 -6.46 5.21
C LYS A 346 21.73 -7.17 4.06
N TYR A 347 21.73 -6.53 2.89
CA TYR A 347 21.46 -7.23 1.63
C TYR A 347 22.60 -8.20 1.28
N SER A 348 22.23 -9.38 0.78
CA SER A 348 23.18 -10.42 0.41
C SER A 348 22.73 -11.24 -0.80
N ILE A 349 23.71 -11.81 -1.50
CA ILE A 349 23.51 -12.89 -2.46
C ILE A 349 23.90 -14.20 -1.80
N PHE A 350 23.14 -15.25 -2.05
CA PHE A 350 23.52 -16.62 -1.73
C PHE A 350 23.47 -17.50 -2.98
N GLN A 351 24.52 -18.27 -3.25
CA GLN A 351 24.53 -19.33 -4.25
C GLN A 351 25.24 -20.58 -3.73
N GLY A 352 24.67 -21.76 -3.98
CA GLY A 352 25.39 -23.03 -3.79
C GLY A 352 26.04 -23.26 -2.41
N GLY A 353 25.55 -22.61 -1.34
CA GLY A 353 26.09 -22.74 0.02
C GLY A 353 26.95 -21.56 0.51
N THR A 354 27.25 -20.58 -0.33
CA THR A 354 28.09 -19.43 0.02
C THR A 354 27.28 -18.14 -0.02
N THR A 355 27.56 -17.21 0.91
CA THR A 355 26.90 -15.91 1.01
C THR A 355 27.91 -14.80 0.72
N LEU A 356 27.54 -13.88 -0.17
CA LEU A 356 28.23 -12.61 -0.42
C LEU A 356 27.37 -11.48 0.14
N GLU A 357 27.86 -10.79 1.17
CA GLU A 357 27.11 -9.75 1.88
C GLU A 357 27.61 -8.33 1.56
N MET A 358 26.69 -7.38 1.51
CA MET A 358 27.05 -5.96 1.47
C MET A 358 27.63 -5.50 2.81
N SER A 359 28.53 -4.52 2.78
CA SER A 359 29.04 -3.90 4.01
C SER A 359 28.09 -2.82 4.57
N PRO A 360 27.46 -1.94 3.75
CA PRO A 360 26.47 -1.00 4.25
C PRO A 360 25.25 -1.69 4.84
N ALA A 361 24.60 -1.00 5.78
CA ALA A 361 23.32 -1.44 6.32
C ALA A 361 22.20 -1.27 5.28
N TYR A 362 21.18 -2.08 5.47
CA TYR A 362 19.90 -2.08 4.79
C TYR A 362 19.10 -0.81 5.12
N ASP A 363 18.27 -0.39 4.17
CA ASP A 363 17.28 0.67 4.32
C ASP A 363 15.96 0.30 3.63
N ASN A 364 14.90 1.03 3.96
CA ASN A 364 13.55 0.91 3.37
C ASN A 364 13.33 1.90 2.22
N GLU A 365 14.38 2.38 1.59
CA GLU A 365 14.24 3.27 0.43
C GLU A 365 13.84 2.47 -0.80
N LEU A 366 13.24 3.15 -1.78
CA LEU A 366 13.05 2.55 -3.10
C LEU A 366 14.42 2.38 -3.76
N ARG A 367 14.83 1.14 -4.02
CA ARG A 367 16.14 0.82 -4.57
C ARG A 367 16.03 0.12 -5.92
N VAL A 368 17.00 0.39 -6.79
CA VAL A 368 17.36 -0.50 -7.90
C VAL A 368 18.41 -1.48 -7.39
N ILE A 369 18.02 -2.74 -7.25
CA ILE A 369 18.87 -3.84 -6.80
C ILE A 369 19.34 -4.62 -8.03
N THR A 370 20.66 -4.67 -8.24
CA THR A 370 21.27 -5.39 -9.36
C THR A 370 22.12 -6.53 -8.85
N SER A 371 21.81 -7.75 -9.30
CA SER A 371 22.51 -8.97 -8.91
C SER A 371 23.10 -9.64 -10.15
N GLN A 372 24.43 -9.74 -10.19
CA GLN A 372 25.17 -10.46 -11.21
C GLN A 372 25.67 -11.76 -10.61
N PHE A 373 25.05 -12.84 -11.04
CA PHE A 373 25.27 -14.21 -10.59
C PHE A 373 26.23 -14.90 -11.56
N ASN A 374 27.53 -14.76 -11.36
CA ASN A 374 28.52 -15.23 -12.34
C ASN A 374 29.04 -16.63 -12.04
N GLY A 375 28.78 -17.16 -10.84
CA GLY A 375 29.21 -18.50 -10.43
C GLY A 375 30.69 -18.56 -10.01
N ASP A 376 31.33 -17.42 -9.82
CA ASP A 376 32.73 -17.27 -9.45
C ASP A 376 32.99 -15.97 -8.65
N ALA A 377 34.27 -15.65 -8.43
CA ALA A 377 34.74 -14.47 -7.70
C ALA A 377 34.35 -13.11 -8.32
N THR A 378 33.72 -13.10 -9.50
CA THR A 378 33.21 -11.88 -10.16
C THR A 378 31.73 -11.63 -9.89
N THR A 379 31.06 -12.50 -9.12
CA THR A 379 29.67 -12.29 -8.67
C THR A 379 29.56 -10.96 -7.93
N LYS A 380 28.50 -10.20 -8.20
CA LYS A 380 28.37 -8.82 -7.72
C LYS A 380 26.93 -8.46 -7.37
N LEU A 381 26.74 -7.89 -6.18
CA LEU A 381 25.51 -7.23 -5.76
C LEU A 381 25.73 -5.72 -5.76
N THR A 382 24.79 -4.96 -6.32
CA THR A 382 24.77 -3.49 -6.31
C THR A 382 23.39 -3.01 -5.91
N VAL A 383 23.31 -2.07 -4.97
CA VAL A 383 22.08 -1.41 -4.54
C VAL A 383 22.27 0.10 -4.76
N SER A 384 21.37 0.71 -5.54
CA SER A 384 21.46 2.14 -5.91
C SER A 384 21.57 3.03 -4.66
N ASP A 385 22.47 4.00 -4.70
CA ASP A 385 22.75 4.96 -3.60
C ASP A 385 23.18 4.36 -2.26
N VAL A 386 23.40 3.03 -2.21
CA VAL A 386 23.92 2.32 -1.03
C VAL A 386 25.34 1.81 -1.27
N GLY A 387 25.56 1.09 -2.37
CA GLY A 387 26.90 0.59 -2.73
C GLY A 387 26.90 -0.73 -3.49
N SER A 388 28.07 -1.36 -3.57
CA SER A 388 28.23 -2.67 -4.21
C SER A 388 29.26 -3.54 -3.50
N VAL A 389 29.10 -4.85 -3.62
CA VAL A 389 30.06 -5.86 -3.17
C VAL A 389 30.34 -6.85 -4.31
N THR A 390 31.59 -7.29 -4.44
CA THR A 390 32.03 -8.26 -5.44
C THR A 390 32.86 -9.33 -4.75
N GLY A 391 32.62 -10.59 -5.09
CA GLY A 391 33.31 -11.72 -4.51
C GLY A 391 32.72 -13.05 -4.98
N ASP A 392 33.20 -14.14 -4.42
CA ASP A 392 32.68 -15.47 -4.72
C ASP A 392 31.47 -15.76 -3.84
N ALA A 393 30.30 -15.93 -4.46
CA ALA A 393 29.08 -16.31 -3.77
C ALA A 393 28.67 -17.77 -4.04
N GLY A 394 29.52 -18.58 -4.69
CA GLY A 394 29.23 -19.94 -5.12
C GLY A 394 28.99 -20.08 -6.63
N SER A 395 28.59 -21.28 -7.08
CA SER A 395 28.47 -21.66 -8.51
C SER A 395 27.13 -22.30 -8.88
N GLY A 396 26.05 -21.89 -8.19
CA GLY A 396 24.70 -22.41 -8.44
C GLY A 396 24.10 -21.95 -9.77
N ASN A 397 23.14 -22.72 -10.29
CA ASN A 397 22.19 -22.26 -11.32
C ASN A 397 20.93 -21.68 -10.65
N TRP A 398 20.01 -21.10 -11.41
CA TRP A 398 18.74 -20.61 -10.88
C TRP A 398 17.58 -21.44 -11.42
N ASP A 399 16.87 -22.18 -10.55
CA ASP A 399 15.52 -22.62 -10.87
C ASP A 399 14.56 -21.44 -10.67
N PHE A 400 14.33 -20.67 -11.73
CA PHE A 400 13.64 -19.38 -11.69
C PHE A 400 12.27 -19.49 -11.00
N GLY A 401 12.08 -18.68 -9.95
CA GLY A 401 10.74 -18.38 -9.44
C GLY A 401 10.48 -18.68 -7.96
N SER A 402 10.87 -17.76 -7.09
CA SER A 402 9.99 -17.23 -6.04
C SER A 402 10.36 -15.75 -5.87
N VAL A 403 9.39 -14.86 -5.66
CA VAL A 403 9.60 -13.43 -5.42
C VAL A 403 8.82 -13.03 -4.17
N LEU A 404 9.42 -12.21 -3.30
CA LEU A 404 8.92 -11.79 -1.97
C LEU A 404 8.77 -12.90 -0.92
N ILE A 405 9.09 -14.15 -1.27
CA ILE A 405 8.93 -15.32 -0.41
C ILE A 405 10.03 -16.34 -0.67
N LYS A 406 10.38 -17.11 0.37
CA LYS A 406 11.23 -18.28 0.24
C LYS A 406 10.42 -19.45 -0.33
N LEU A 407 11.10 -20.35 -1.04
CA LEU A 407 10.52 -21.54 -1.70
C LEU A 407 9.69 -22.50 -0.83
N ASP A 408 9.80 -22.42 0.49
CA ASP A 408 9.00 -23.23 1.43
C ASP A 408 7.79 -22.46 1.99
N GLY A 409 7.48 -21.29 1.42
CA GLY A 409 6.40 -20.41 1.85
C GLY A 409 6.73 -19.61 3.11
N THR A 410 7.98 -19.56 3.56
CA THR A 410 8.39 -18.83 4.77
C THR A 410 9.24 -17.58 4.45
N LEU A 411 9.62 -16.82 5.48
CA LEU A 411 10.65 -15.77 5.41
C LEU A 411 10.44 -14.75 4.28
N THR A 412 9.27 -14.11 4.29
CA THR A 412 8.87 -13.12 3.28
C THR A 412 9.56 -11.78 3.44
N PHE A 413 9.59 -11.03 2.33
CA PHE A 413 10.13 -9.67 2.26
C PHE A 413 8.99 -8.69 1.93
N PRO A 414 8.29 -8.13 2.94
CA PRO A 414 7.24 -7.15 2.73
C PRO A 414 7.77 -5.88 2.01
N GLY A 415 6.93 -5.31 1.17
CA GLY A 415 7.26 -4.10 0.42
C GLY A 415 6.55 -3.98 -0.92
N LEU A 416 6.84 -2.89 -1.62
CA LEU A 416 6.34 -2.56 -2.95
C LEU A 416 7.36 -2.97 -4.02
N PHE A 417 6.96 -3.86 -4.92
CA PHE A 417 7.76 -4.31 -6.07
C PHE A 417 7.22 -3.68 -7.35
N LEU A 418 8.08 -2.99 -8.10
CA LEU A 418 7.68 -2.19 -9.28
C LEU A 418 8.14 -2.77 -10.62
N GLU A 419 9.35 -3.32 -10.70
CA GLU A 419 9.86 -3.94 -11.93
C GLU A 419 10.94 -4.98 -11.65
N LEU A 420 10.86 -6.11 -12.36
CA LEU A 420 11.86 -7.18 -12.37
C LEU A 420 12.32 -7.41 -13.81
N LEU A 421 13.63 -7.36 -14.04
CA LEU A 421 14.26 -7.74 -15.31
C LEU A 421 15.25 -8.87 -15.07
N VAL A 422 15.17 -9.93 -15.88
CA VAL A 422 16.04 -11.10 -15.79
C VAL A 422 16.72 -11.32 -17.13
N PHE A 423 18.05 -11.44 -17.11
CA PHE A 423 18.88 -11.73 -18.26
C PHE A 423 19.65 -13.02 -18.00
N ASP A 424 19.68 -13.92 -18.98
CA ASP A 424 20.43 -15.18 -18.98
C ASP A 424 21.90 -14.99 -19.39
N SER A 425 22.47 -13.83 -19.08
CA SER A 425 23.84 -13.48 -19.43
C SER A 425 24.47 -12.55 -18.40
N ALA A 426 25.81 -12.53 -18.40
CA ALA A 426 26.59 -11.53 -17.67
C ALA A 426 26.54 -10.20 -18.41
N HIS A 427 26.20 -9.13 -17.70
CA HIS A 427 26.29 -7.78 -18.22
C HIS A 427 27.64 -7.13 -17.88
N ASN A 428 28.15 -6.30 -18.80
CA ASN A 428 29.30 -5.45 -18.49
C ASN A 428 28.87 -4.18 -17.74
N SER A 429 29.84 -3.47 -17.16
CA SER A 429 29.59 -2.24 -16.39
C SER A 429 28.78 -1.18 -17.14
N GLY A 430 28.99 -1.06 -18.45
CA GLY A 430 28.26 -0.08 -19.28
C GLY A 430 26.79 -0.45 -19.49
N GLU A 431 26.47 -1.74 -19.61
CA GLU A 431 25.09 -2.23 -19.69
C GLU A 431 24.38 -2.04 -18.36
N ILE A 432 25.05 -2.37 -17.26
CA ILE A 432 24.53 -2.20 -15.90
C ILE A 432 24.19 -0.74 -15.62
N SER A 433 25.14 0.18 -15.81
CA SER A 433 24.88 1.60 -15.56
C SER A 433 23.73 2.13 -16.43
N ARG A 434 23.60 1.67 -17.68
CA ARG A 434 22.52 2.11 -18.57
C ARG A 434 21.15 1.62 -18.12
N ILE A 435 21.04 0.37 -17.67
CA ILE A 435 19.77 -0.20 -17.18
C ILE A 435 19.42 0.40 -15.81
N GLN A 436 20.39 0.52 -14.89
CA GLN A 436 20.17 1.15 -13.59
C GLN A 436 19.71 2.60 -13.74
N ASN A 437 20.36 3.40 -14.60
CA ASN A 437 19.93 4.77 -14.85
C ASN A 437 18.55 4.86 -15.50
N PHE A 438 18.20 3.89 -16.36
CA PHE A 438 16.85 3.83 -16.92
C PHE A 438 15.79 3.53 -15.86
N LEU A 439 16.01 2.51 -15.03
CA LEU A 439 15.08 2.15 -13.96
C LEU A 439 14.98 3.28 -12.93
N ALA A 440 16.11 3.86 -12.54
CA ALA A 440 16.15 5.02 -11.68
C ALA A 440 15.36 6.18 -12.30
N ALA A 441 15.56 6.52 -13.57
CA ALA A 441 14.80 7.60 -14.23
C ALA A 441 13.31 7.27 -14.44
N LYS A 442 12.95 5.99 -14.63
CA LYS A 442 11.57 5.55 -14.81
C LYS A 442 10.78 5.65 -13.49
N TYR A 443 11.43 5.33 -12.38
CA TYR A 443 10.81 5.24 -11.05
C TYR A 443 11.25 6.33 -10.07
N SER A 444 12.07 7.28 -10.50
CA SER A 444 12.29 8.55 -9.81
C SER A 444 11.17 9.50 -10.19
N THR A 445 10.35 9.88 -9.22
CA THR A 445 9.41 11.00 -9.34
C THR A 445 10.11 12.31 -9.07
#